data_AF-A0A9W3ZS68-F1
#
_entry.id   AF-A0A9W3ZS68-F1
#
_cell.length_a   1.000
_cell.length_b   1.000
_cell.length_c   1.000
_cell.angle_alpha   90.00
_cell.angle_beta   90.00
_cell.angle_gamma   90.00
#
_symmetry.space_group_name_H-M   'P 1'
#
loop_
_entity.id
_entity.type
_entity.pdbx_description
1 polymer ?
#
loop_
_entity_poly.entity_id
_entity_poly.type
_entity_poly.pdbx_seq_one_letter_code
_entity_poly.pdbx_strand_id
1 'polypeptide(L)' 'MLQDFFVHSDRQVYFFASFSQNEVEEFHKYIVIDAETKRELQEGKSYHHCDNP' A
#
# COMPACT_ATOMS: atom_id res chain seq x y z
N MET A 1 -1.53 -19.74 6.85
CA MET A 1 -1.97 -19.13 8.11
C MET A 1 -1.41 -17.71 8.13
N LEU A 2 -2.18 -16.72 7.66
CA LEU A 2 -1.83 -15.32 7.87
C LEU A 2 -1.96 -15.09 9.38
N GLN A 3 -0.83 -14.89 10.06
CA GLN A 3 -0.85 -14.41 11.42
C GLN A 3 -1.45 -13.01 11.34
N ASP A 4 -2.74 -12.87 11.69
CA ASP A 4 -3.34 -11.56 11.92
C ASP A 4 -2.53 -10.89 13.04
N PHE A 5 -1.57 -10.06 12.65
CA PHE A 5 -0.85 -9.23 13.59
C PHE A 5 -1.88 -8.28 14.20
N PHE A 6 -2.16 -8.43 15.49
CA PHE A 6 -3.02 -7.51 16.21
C PHE A 6 -2.34 -6.13 16.22
N VAL A 7 -2.71 -5.26 15.28
CA VAL A 7 -2.25 -3.88 15.20
C VAL A 7 -3.12 -3.07 16.15
N HIS A 8 -2.56 -2.65 17.28
CA HIS A 8 -3.24 -1.74 18.20
C HIS A 8 -3.61 -0.44 17.49
N SER A 9 -4.75 0.13 17.85
CA SER A 9 -5.27 1.37 17.26
C SER A 9 -4.29 2.55 17.35
N ASP A 10 -3.45 2.57 18.40
CA ASP A 10 -2.47 3.63 18.65
C ASP A 10 -1.09 3.35 18.03
N ARG A 11 -0.95 2.26 17.27
CA ARG A 11 0.32 1.84 16.69
C ARG A 11 0.74 2.80 15.58
N GLN A 12 1.89 3.45 15.77
CA GLN A 12 2.45 4.36 14.77
C GLN A 12 3.00 3.57 13.57
N VAL A 13 2.73 4.07 12.37
CA VAL A 13 3.18 3.46 11.11
C VAL A 13 3.75 4.51 10.18
N TYR A 14 4.68 4.09 9.32
CA TYR A 14 5.02 4.85 8.12
C TYR A 14 4.14 4.35 6.98
N PHE A 15 3.54 5.28 6.26
CA PHE A 15 2.76 5.01 5.06
C PHE A 15 3.47 5.62 3.86
N PHE A 16 3.86 4.77 2.91
CA PHE A 16 4.42 5.20 1.64
C PHE A 16 3.48 4.79 0.53
N ALA A 17 3.12 5.74 -0.32
CA ALA A 17 2.31 5.50 -1.51
C ALA A 17 2.92 6.21 -2.72
N SER A 18 2.81 5.56 -3.87
CA SER A 18 3.15 6.12 -5.16
C SER A 18 1.97 5.93 -6.10
N PHE A 19 1.63 6.99 -6.81
CA PHE A 19 0.59 7.00 -7.83
C PHE A 19 1.16 7.52 -9.14
N SER A 20 0.84 6.84 -10.23
CA SER A 20 1.20 7.24 -11.59
C SER A 20 0.01 7.00 -12.50
N GLN A 21 -0.37 8.03 -13.27
CA GLN A 21 -1.44 7.93 -14.25
C GLN A 21 -1.03 8.63 -15.54
N ASN A 22 -1.32 7.99 -16.67
CA ASN A 22 -1.20 8.56 -17.99
C ASN A 22 -2.48 8.25 -18.81
N GLU A 23 -2.47 8.58 -20.11
CA GLU A 23 -3.62 8.41 -21.02
C GLU A 23 -4.07 6.95 -21.19
N VAL A 24 -3.20 5.98 -20.88
CA VAL A 24 -3.38 4.55 -21.19
C VAL A 24 -3.48 3.72 -19.91
N GLU A 25 -2.90 4.17 -18.80
CA GLU A 25 -2.76 3.36 -17.60
C GLU A 25 -2.68 4.17 -16.31
N GLU A 26 -3.10 3.51 -15.24
CA GLU A 26 -3.09 3.99 -13.87
C GLU A 26 -2.48 2.92 -12.96
N PHE A 27 -1.48 3.32 -12.18
CA PHE A 27 -0.80 2.49 -11.20
C PHE A 27 -0.89 3.09 -9.81
N HIS A 28 -1.25 2.24 -8.85
CA HIS A 28 -1.16 2.52 -7.43
C HIS A 28 -0.26 1.51 -6.77
N LYS A 29 0.63 1.97 -5.90
CA LYS A 29 1.38 1.09 -5.00
C LYS A 29 1.46 1.74 -3.63
N TYR A 30 1.27 0.96 -2.58
CA TYR A 30 1.48 1.40 -1.22
C TYR A 30 2.13 0.32 -0.37
N ILE A 31 2.75 0.75 0.73
CA ILE A 31 3.30 -0.09 1.79
C ILE A 31 3.08 0.60 3.14
N VAL A 32 2.73 -0.22 4.14
CA VAL A 32 2.57 0.16 5.55
C VAL A 32 3.68 -0.51 6.33
N ILE A 33 4.47 0.29 7.05
CA ILE A 33 5.61 -0.19 7.83
C ILE A 33 5.40 0.18 9.28
N ASP A 34 5.62 -0.78 10.17
CA ASP A 34 5.60 -0.56 11.61
C ASP A 34 6.69 0.43 12.03
N ALA A 35 6.31 1.50 12.73
CA ALA A 35 7.29 2.55 13.07
C ALA A 35 8.33 2.09 14.09
N GLU A 36 7.98 1.15 14.97
CA GLU A 36 8.86 0.63 16.02
C GLU A 36 9.84 -0.41 15.48
N THR A 37 9.30 -1.50 14.92
CA THR A 37 10.07 -2.66 14.46
C THR A 37 10.63 -2.51 13.05
N LYS A 38 10.17 -1.50 12.31
CA LYS A 38 10.49 -1.26 10.88
C LYS A 38 10.10 -2.44 9.98
N ARG A 39 9.19 -3.31 10.42
CA ARG A 39 8.68 -4.43 9.63
C ARG A 39 7.52 -4.00 8.75
N GLU A 40 7.45 -4.59 7.57
CA GLU A 40 6.27 -4.47 6.72
C GLU A 40 5.06 -5.11 7.42
N LEU A 41 3.97 -4.35 7.48
CA LEU A 41 2.68 -4.82 8.00
C LEU A 41 1.74 -5.19 6.86
N GLN A 42 1.75 -4.40 5.79
CA GLN A 42 0.88 -4.58 4.64
C GLN A 42 1.48 -3.89 3.42
N GLU A 43 1.28 -4.47 2.25
CA GLU A 43 1.52 -3.81 0.97
C GLU A 43 0.35 -4.03 0.02
N GLY A 44 0.25 -3.18 -1.00
CA GLY A 44 -0.71 -3.37 -2.07
C GLY A 44 -0.29 -2.67 -3.34
N LYS A 45 -0.71 -3.24 -4.47
CA LYS A 45 -0.57 -2.62 -5.79
C LYS A 45 -1.82 -2.86 -6.60
N SER A 46 -2.21 -1.85 -7.37
CA SER A 46 -3.28 -1.93 -8.35
C SER A 46 -2.77 -1.42 -9.69
N TYR A 47 -3.18 -2.09 -10.74
CA TYR A 47 -2.99 -1.66 -12.12
C TYR A 47 -4.35 -1.58 -12.77
N HIS A 48 -4.60 -0.47 -13.45
CA HIS A 48 -5.79 -0.26 -14.25
C HIS A 48 -5.37 0.22 -15.63
N HIS A 49 -5.84 -0.48 -16.67
CA HIS A 49 -5.75 0.01 -18.03
C HIS A 49 -6.91 0.97 -18.25
N CYS A 50 -6.61 2.21 -18.58
CA CYS A 50 -7.62 3.19 -18.93
C CYS A 50 -8.08 2.85 -20.35
N ASP A 51 -9.19 2.13 -20.50
CA ASP A 51 -9.89 1.99 -21.77
C ASP A 51 -10.46 3.37 -22.15
N ASN A 52 -9.60 4.26 -22.65
CA ASN A 52 -10.02 5.56 -23.12
C ASN A 52 -10.79 5.38 -24.44
N PRO A 53 -12.09 5.69 -24.51
CA PRO A 53 -12.92 5.50 -25.71
C PRO A 53 -12.50 6.41 -26.88
#